data_AF-F5VE65-F1
#
_entry.id   AF-F5VE65-F1
#
_cell.length_a   1.000
_cell.length_b   1.000
_cell.length_c   1.000
_cell.angle_alpha   90.00
_cell.angle_beta   90.00
_cell.angle_gamma   90.00
#
_symmetry.space_group_name_H-M   'P 1'
#
loop_
_entity.id
_entity.type
_entity.pdbx_description
1 polymer ?
#
loop_
_entity_poly.entity_id
_entity_poly.type
_entity_poly.pdbx_seq_one_letter_code
_entity_poly.pdbx_strand_id
1 'polypeptide(L)'
;MAKIENLEEIPLFNDSEDVKKGTKFDIKHIVDNENRLIKNKGRVQQHGEVFTPNWMVKKMLSEPEIQLKLQDTQATFLEPSVGEGAFLKEILHQKLGHVDDTSNKSNWTENALWVLTSIYGIELLTDNLVKAKQQMMKVLIEHYQTFYQKKISSNTDFYKSASFIIDNNIVQGNTLTYLNDSDNLIMFSKWERVSDEVSQLQFTYKSLLRDEENQLDLFESSGQLSLLDDLMEEMSDNKFVKINKVYKGGVGVMKDKFKFDVVIGNPPYQEETQGKKTKNGQKRVKSIFQLFQEQAELVAKDMTSLIYPGGRWIHQSGKGMTSFGLRQINDNHLKKLIYYPNSNEVFDKVGIADGISIVVKDMNKEEKGFTYEYIRGGTKLS
;
A
#
# COMPACT_ATOMS: atom_id res chain seq x y z
N MET A 1 -20.21 29.69 -1.35
CA MET A 1 -20.74 29.01 -2.55
C MET A 1 -19.89 29.38 -3.76
N ALA A 2 -18.73 28.75 -3.91
CA ALA A 2 -17.90 28.86 -5.10
C ALA A 2 -18.07 27.59 -5.94
N LYS A 3 -18.40 27.76 -7.22
CA LYS A 3 -18.64 26.69 -8.19
C LYS A 3 -17.36 25.90 -8.44
N ILE A 4 -17.43 24.59 -8.29
CA ILE A 4 -16.43 23.65 -8.78
C ILE A 4 -16.72 23.49 -10.28
N GLU A 5 -15.91 24.12 -11.13
CA GLU A 5 -15.97 23.94 -12.57
C GLU A 5 -15.10 22.73 -13.00
N ASN A 6 -15.76 21.77 -13.65
CA ASN A 6 -15.26 20.76 -14.58
C ASN A 6 -13.83 20.23 -14.37
N LEU A 7 -13.72 19.14 -13.61
CA LEU A 7 -12.74 18.10 -13.91
C LEU A 7 -13.20 17.39 -15.19
N GLU A 8 -12.54 17.66 -16.33
CA GLU A 8 -12.74 16.89 -17.55
C GLU A 8 -12.36 15.42 -17.28
N GLU A 9 -13.34 14.52 -17.43
CA GLU A 9 -13.09 13.09 -17.53
C GLU A 9 -12.20 12.84 -18.75
N ILE A 10 -10.91 12.57 -18.53
CA ILE A 10 -10.02 12.10 -19.58
C ILE A 10 -10.48 10.67 -19.92
N PRO A 11 -10.96 10.39 -21.14
CA PRO A 11 -11.47 9.07 -21.48
C PRO A 11 -10.31 8.06 -21.44
N LEU A 12 -10.47 7.04 -20.59
CA LEU A 12 -9.47 6.00 -20.38
C LEU A 12 -9.20 5.13 -21.62
N PHE A 13 -10.03 5.22 -22.67
CA PHE A 13 -9.85 4.48 -23.92
C PHE A 13 -10.45 5.23 -25.13
N ASN A 14 -9.73 5.21 -26.26
CA ASN A 14 -10.25 5.59 -27.55
C ASN A 14 -11.08 4.39 -28.08
N ASP A 15 -12.40 4.53 -28.18
CA ASP A 15 -13.33 3.45 -28.58
C ASP A 15 -13.26 3.06 -30.07
N SER A 16 -12.13 3.27 -30.73
CA SER A 16 -11.92 2.89 -32.12
C SER A 16 -10.61 2.14 -32.28
N GLU A 17 -10.66 0.82 -32.11
CA GLU A 17 -9.85 -0.09 -32.92
C GLU A 17 -10.44 -1.51 -32.86
N ASP A 18 -10.98 -1.89 -34.02
CA ASP A 18 -11.23 -3.21 -34.57
C ASP A 18 -12.04 -4.27 -33.80
N VAL A 19 -13.28 -4.38 -34.25
CA VAL A 19 -14.12 -5.58 -34.20
C VAL A 19 -13.42 -6.72 -34.95
N LYS A 20 -12.68 -7.57 -34.23
CA LYS A 20 -12.45 -8.95 -34.65
C LYS A 20 -13.29 -9.89 -33.77
N LYS A 21 -14.35 -10.44 -34.38
CA LYS A 21 -15.11 -11.59 -33.86
C LYS A 21 -14.12 -12.71 -33.55
N GLY A 22 -13.90 -12.99 -32.26
CA GLY A 22 -13.12 -14.15 -31.79
C GLY A 22 -12.07 -13.90 -30.70
N THR A 23 -12.20 -12.88 -29.83
CA THR A 23 -11.23 -12.70 -28.75
C THR A 23 -11.53 -13.63 -27.57
N LYS A 24 -10.73 -14.69 -27.42
CA LYS A 24 -10.54 -15.38 -26.13
C LYS A 24 -9.72 -14.44 -25.25
N PHE A 25 -10.28 -14.00 -24.12
CA PHE A 25 -9.52 -13.22 -23.15
C PHE A 25 -8.70 -14.20 -22.33
N ASP A 26 -7.39 -14.00 -22.29
CA ASP A 26 -6.47 -14.71 -21.41
C ASP A 26 -5.83 -13.66 -20.50
N ILE A 27 -5.52 -14.03 -19.25
CA ILE A 27 -4.72 -13.18 -18.37
C ILE A 27 -3.38 -12.99 -19.07
N LYS A 28 -3.13 -11.78 -19.55
CA LYS A 28 -1.81 -11.46 -20.09
C LYS A 28 -0.84 -11.64 -18.95
N HIS A 29 0.21 -12.45 -19.13
CA HIS A 29 1.36 -12.37 -18.25
C HIS A 29 1.72 -10.89 -18.13
N ILE A 30 1.74 -10.39 -16.91
CA ILE A 30 2.08 -9.01 -16.60
C ILE A 30 3.57 -8.85 -16.95
N VAL A 31 3.83 -8.61 -18.23
CA VAL A 31 5.15 -8.21 -18.72
C VAL A 31 5.22 -6.71 -18.44
N ASP A 32 5.59 -6.37 -17.21
CA ASP A 32 6.10 -5.03 -16.98
C ASP A 32 7.40 -4.90 -17.77
N ASN A 33 7.60 -3.76 -18.43
CA ASN A 33 8.87 -3.49 -19.09
C ASN A 33 9.97 -3.45 -18.03
N GLU A 34 10.65 -4.58 -17.80
CA GLU A 34 11.77 -4.76 -16.86
C GLU A 34 12.91 -3.75 -17.11
N ASN A 35 12.89 -3.04 -18.25
CA ASN A 35 13.85 -2.03 -18.65
C ASN A 35 13.56 -0.60 -18.12
N ARG A 36 12.56 -0.38 -17.26
CA ARG A 36 12.22 0.94 -16.68
C ARG A 36 12.49 1.07 -15.17
N LEU A 37 13.50 0.37 -14.65
CA LEU A 37 13.85 0.36 -13.22
C LEU A 37 14.29 1.73 -12.66
N ILE A 38 14.62 2.71 -13.51
CA ILE A 38 14.94 4.08 -13.10
C ILE A 38 14.18 5.10 -13.98
N LYS A 39 13.21 5.81 -13.40
CA LYS A 39 12.84 7.14 -13.88
C LYS A 39 13.69 8.19 -13.16
N ASN A 40 14.17 9.17 -13.92
CA ASN A 40 14.90 10.39 -13.52
C ASN A 40 15.65 10.36 -12.17
N LYS A 41 16.99 10.35 -12.20
CA LYS A 41 17.87 10.47 -11.01
C LYS A 41 17.45 11.58 -10.02
N GLY A 42 16.82 12.65 -10.50
CA GLY A 42 16.26 13.71 -9.66
C GLY A 42 15.18 13.24 -8.68
N ARG A 43 14.28 12.33 -9.08
CA ARG A 43 13.23 11.78 -8.20
C ARG A 43 13.81 10.88 -7.11
N VAL A 44 14.79 10.05 -7.46
CA VAL A 44 15.55 9.23 -6.49
C VAL A 44 16.21 10.13 -5.44
N GLN A 45 16.81 11.25 -5.89
CA GLN A 45 17.50 12.18 -4.99
C GLN A 45 16.55 12.98 -4.10
N GLN A 46 15.44 13.49 -4.66
CA GLN A 46 14.50 14.38 -3.97
C GLN A 46 13.51 13.63 -3.09
N HIS A 47 12.99 12.50 -3.56
CA HIS A 47 11.89 11.76 -2.93
C HIS A 47 12.29 10.35 -2.48
N GLY A 48 13.51 9.89 -2.76
CA GLY A 48 13.95 8.54 -2.39
C GLY A 48 13.24 7.43 -3.17
N GLU A 49 12.59 7.75 -4.30
CA GLU A 49 11.82 6.81 -5.11
C GLU A 49 12.74 5.76 -5.75
N VAL A 50 12.50 4.48 -5.46
CA VAL A 50 13.21 3.34 -6.06
C VAL A 50 12.17 2.33 -6.53
N PHE A 51 12.22 1.95 -7.81
CA PHE A 51 11.26 0.99 -8.36
C PHE A 51 11.61 -0.44 -7.91
N THR A 52 10.66 -1.12 -7.29
CA THR A 52 10.81 -2.52 -6.88
C THR A 52 10.57 -3.45 -8.06
N PRO A 53 11.55 -4.27 -8.47
CA PRO A 53 11.35 -5.19 -9.59
C PRO A 53 10.35 -6.29 -9.23
N ASN A 54 9.61 -6.77 -10.22
CA ASN A 54 8.52 -7.74 -10.02
C ASN A 54 8.95 -9.01 -9.32
N TRP A 55 10.14 -9.54 -9.63
CA TRP A 55 10.66 -10.73 -8.96
C TRP A 55 10.86 -10.50 -7.46
N MET A 56 11.25 -9.28 -7.05
CA MET A 56 11.43 -8.94 -5.64
C MET A 56 10.08 -8.77 -4.94
N VAL A 57 9.11 -8.13 -5.58
CA VAL A 57 7.72 -8.05 -5.08
C VAL A 57 7.17 -9.46 -4.83
N LYS A 58 7.30 -10.36 -5.81
CA LYS A 58 6.88 -11.77 -5.67
C LYS A 58 7.64 -12.53 -4.59
N LYS A 59 8.95 -12.29 -4.47
CA LYS A 59 9.75 -12.89 -3.39
C LYS A 59 9.30 -12.45 -2.01
N MET A 60 8.98 -11.17 -1.82
CA MET A 60 8.48 -10.67 -0.53
C MET A 60 7.08 -11.21 -0.22
N LEU A 61 6.21 -11.34 -1.23
CA LEU A 61 4.88 -11.92 -1.09
C LEU A 61 4.89 -13.44 -0.88
N SER A 62 5.99 -14.14 -1.19
CA SER A 62 6.08 -15.60 -1.07
C SER A 62 6.35 -16.09 0.36
N GLU A 63 6.41 -15.20 1.35
CA GLU A 63 6.44 -15.63 2.75
C GLU A 63 5.16 -16.42 3.09
N PRO A 64 5.27 -17.61 3.73
CA PRO A 64 4.12 -18.51 3.91
C PRO A 64 2.90 -17.85 4.58
N GLU A 65 3.13 -17.05 5.62
CA GLU A 65 2.06 -16.38 6.35
C GLU A 65 1.38 -15.29 5.51
N ILE A 66 2.14 -14.63 4.65
CA ILE A 66 1.60 -13.65 3.69
C ILE A 66 0.79 -14.38 2.60
N GLN A 67 1.25 -15.53 2.11
CA GLN A 67 0.50 -16.35 1.16
C GLN A 67 -0.85 -16.81 1.70
N LEU A 68 -0.93 -17.17 2.99
CA LEU A 68 -2.21 -17.48 3.64
C LEU A 68 -3.16 -16.27 3.62
N LYS A 69 -2.65 -15.07 3.91
CA LYS A 69 -3.45 -13.82 3.86
C LYS A 69 -3.86 -13.43 2.44
N LEU A 70 -3.11 -13.82 1.42
CA LEU A 70 -3.49 -13.58 0.01
C LEU A 70 -4.64 -14.49 -0.46
N GLN A 71 -4.89 -15.62 0.22
CA GLN A 71 -6.01 -16.51 -0.06
C GLN A 71 -7.29 -16.10 0.69
N ASP A 72 -7.18 -15.26 1.73
CA ASP A 72 -8.32 -14.69 2.43
C ASP A 72 -8.76 -13.38 1.73
N THR A 73 -10.00 -13.33 1.26
CA THR A 73 -10.54 -12.17 0.54
C THR A 73 -10.70 -10.93 1.42
N GLN A 74 -10.78 -11.09 2.74
CA GLN A 74 -10.96 -9.99 3.70
C GLN A 74 -9.67 -9.63 4.46
N ALA A 75 -8.64 -10.47 4.43
CA ALA A 75 -7.35 -10.15 5.04
C ALA A 75 -6.75 -8.88 4.46
N THR A 76 -6.45 -7.92 5.33
CA THR A 76 -6.13 -6.55 4.96
C THR A 76 -4.63 -6.32 4.72
N PHE A 77 -4.31 -5.56 3.68
CA PHE A 77 -2.95 -5.19 3.30
C PHE A 77 -2.79 -3.67 3.27
N LEU A 78 -1.72 -3.15 3.85
CA LEU A 78 -1.32 -1.75 3.72
C LEU A 78 0.05 -1.64 3.05
N GLU A 79 0.13 -0.84 1.99
CA GLU A 79 1.39 -0.30 1.47
C GLU A 79 1.56 1.17 1.87
N PRO A 80 2.46 1.51 2.81
CA PRO A 80 2.58 2.88 3.32
C PRO A 80 3.29 3.84 2.36
N SER A 81 3.73 3.39 1.19
CA SER A 81 4.44 4.17 0.18
C SER A 81 4.29 3.50 -1.18
N VAL A 82 3.14 3.71 -1.82
CA VAL A 82 2.68 2.91 -2.96
C VAL A 82 3.56 3.04 -4.22
N GLY A 83 4.16 4.21 -4.45
CA GLY A 83 4.80 4.53 -5.72
C GLY A 83 3.84 4.33 -6.90
N GLU A 84 4.29 3.67 -7.96
CA GLU A 84 3.42 3.33 -9.11
C GLU A 84 2.55 2.07 -8.88
N GLY A 85 2.50 1.54 -7.64
CA GLY A 85 1.58 0.46 -7.23
C GLY A 85 2.08 -0.95 -7.48
N ALA A 86 3.39 -1.20 -7.42
CA ALA A 86 3.97 -2.51 -7.72
C ALA A 86 3.48 -3.62 -6.78
N PHE A 87 3.44 -3.38 -5.46
CA PHE A 87 2.90 -4.34 -4.51
C PHE A 87 1.38 -4.43 -4.58
N LEU A 88 0.66 -3.30 -4.59
CA LEU A 88 -0.81 -3.30 -4.69
C LEU A 88 -1.32 -4.12 -5.88
N LYS A 89 -0.68 -3.96 -7.04
CA LYS A 89 -1.01 -4.69 -8.27
C LYS A 89 -0.83 -6.19 -8.12
N GLU A 90 0.31 -6.63 -7.58
CA GLU A 90 0.60 -8.06 -7.40
C GLU A 90 -0.27 -8.69 -6.29
N ILE A 91 -0.54 -7.96 -5.19
CA ILE A 91 -1.47 -8.38 -4.13
C ILE A 91 -2.87 -8.59 -4.71
N LEU A 92 -3.37 -7.60 -5.47
CA LEU A 92 -4.68 -7.69 -6.12
C LEU A 92 -4.72 -8.86 -7.11
N HIS A 93 -3.68 -9.04 -7.92
CA HIS A 93 -3.58 -10.13 -8.88
C HIS A 93 -3.66 -11.51 -8.21
N GLN A 94 -2.90 -11.74 -7.12
CA GLN A 94 -2.92 -13.02 -6.40
C GLN A 94 -4.25 -13.28 -5.69
N LYS A 95 -4.82 -12.25 -5.04
CA LYS A 95 -6.16 -12.37 -4.41
C LYS A 95 -7.26 -12.64 -5.43
N LEU A 96 -7.26 -11.95 -6.57
CA LEU A 96 -8.23 -12.20 -7.65
C LEU A 96 -8.01 -13.57 -8.32
N GLY A 97 -6.78 -14.06 -8.42
CA GLY A 97 -6.52 -15.42 -8.86
C GLY A 97 -7.22 -16.46 -7.97
N HIS A 98 -7.19 -16.27 -6.65
CA HIS A 98 -7.96 -17.11 -5.74
C HIS A 98 -9.49 -16.98 -5.95
N VAL A 99 -9.98 -15.77 -6.22
CA VAL A 99 -11.41 -15.53 -6.54
C VAL A 99 -11.81 -16.20 -7.85
N ASP A 100 -10.95 -16.17 -8.88
CA ASP A 100 -11.18 -16.84 -10.16
C ASP A 100 -11.36 -18.35 -9.98
N ASP A 101 -10.55 -18.97 -9.12
CA ASP A 101 -10.58 -20.41 -8.89
C ASP A 101 -11.77 -20.87 -8.02
N THR A 102 -12.23 -20.01 -7.11
CA THR A 102 -13.24 -20.37 -6.08
C THR A 102 -14.64 -19.85 -6.34
N SER A 103 -14.80 -18.90 -7.27
CA SER A 103 -16.09 -18.26 -7.56
C SER A 103 -16.78 -18.83 -8.79
N ASN A 104 -18.06 -18.52 -8.93
CA ASN A 104 -18.84 -18.74 -10.14
C ASN A 104 -19.38 -17.40 -10.66
N LYS A 105 -20.08 -17.43 -11.80
CA LYS A 105 -20.56 -16.20 -12.47
C LYS A 105 -21.50 -15.33 -11.63
N SER A 106 -22.20 -15.87 -10.63
CA SER A 106 -23.15 -15.10 -9.82
C SER A 106 -22.49 -14.34 -8.67
N ASN A 107 -21.35 -14.81 -8.15
CA ASN A 107 -20.70 -14.24 -6.97
C ASN A 107 -19.30 -13.65 -7.22
N TRP A 108 -18.69 -13.91 -8.38
CA TRP A 108 -17.34 -13.41 -8.71
C TRP A 108 -17.21 -11.90 -8.52
N THR A 109 -18.17 -11.10 -9.02
CA THR A 109 -18.11 -9.64 -8.87
C THR A 109 -18.23 -9.18 -7.42
N GLU A 110 -18.98 -9.89 -6.59
CA GLU A 110 -19.10 -9.56 -5.16
C GLU A 110 -17.78 -9.86 -4.44
N ASN A 111 -17.21 -11.05 -4.68
CA ASN A 111 -15.93 -11.47 -4.11
C ASN A 111 -14.77 -10.58 -4.55
N ALA A 112 -14.75 -10.15 -5.82
CA ALA A 112 -13.75 -9.23 -6.34
C ALA A 112 -13.83 -7.84 -5.67
N LEU A 113 -15.04 -7.34 -5.36
CA LEU A 113 -15.19 -6.10 -4.60
C LEU A 113 -14.69 -6.27 -3.16
N TRP A 114 -14.99 -7.39 -2.49
CA TRP A 114 -14.44 -7.67 -1.16
C TRP A 114 -12.91 -7.73 -1.15
N VAL A 115 -12.29 -8.31 -2.18
CA VAL A 115 -10.84 -8.25 -2.34
C VAL A 115 -10.34 -6.80 -2.40
N LEU A 116 -10.97 -5.93 -3.18
CA LEU A 116 -10.57 -4.51 -3.25
C LEU A 116 -10.72 -3.80 -1.90
N THR A 117 -11.76 -4.11 -1.12
CA THR A 117 -11.95 -3.50 0.21
C THR A 117 -10.82 -3.82 1.17
N SER A 118 -10.09 -4.93 0.95
CA SER A 118 -8.99 -5.39 1.81
C SER A 118 -7.63 -4.76 1.49
N ILE A 119 -7.49 -3.98 0.41
CA ILE A 119 -6.18 -3.46 -0.04
C ILE A 119 -6.14 -1.96 0.16
N TYR A 120 -5.12 -1.48 0.88
CA TYR A 120 -4.93 -0.08 1.28
C TYR A 120 -3.56 0.43 0.89
N GLY A 121 -3.46 1.73 0.60
CA GLY A 121 -2.19 2.34 0.25
C GLY A 121 -2.14 3.84 0.50
N ILE A 122 -0.96 4.34 0.88
CA ILE A 122 -0.67 5.77 1.02
C ILE A 122 0.41 6.14 0.00
N GLU A 123 0.17 7.18 -0.78
CA GLU A 123 1.17 7.72 -1.71
C GLU A 123 1.32 9.23 -1.54
N LEU A 124 2.56 9.68 -1.44
CA LEU A 124 2.87 11.10 -1.32
C LEU A 124 2.63 11.83 -2.65
N LEU A 125 3.08 11.26 -3.77
CA LEU A 125 3.09 11.95 -5.07
C LEU A 125 1.81 11.64 -5.87
N THR A 126 1.02 12.68 -6.15
CA THR A 126 -0.25 12.55 -6.87
C THR A 126 -0.12 11.88 -8.25
N ASP A 127 0.99 12.09 -8.97
CA ASP A 127 1.20 11.44 -10.28
C ASP A 127 1.45 9.93 -10.16
N ASN A 128 2.08 9.48 -9.08
CA ASN A 128 2.25 8.07 -8.75
C ASN A 128 0.93 7.45 -8.30
N LEU A 129 0.18 8.16 -7.44
CA LEU A 129 -1.12 7.75 -6.96
C LEU A 129 -2.09 7.45 -8.12
N VAL A 130 -2.17 8.36 -9.09
CA VAL A 130 -3.02 8.16 -10.29
C VAL A 130 -2.62 6.90 -11.05
N LYS A 131 -1.31 6.65 -11.25
CA LYS A 131 -0.85 5.44 -11.93
C LYS A 131 -1.17 4.18 -11.13
N ALA A 132 -0.98 4.19 -9.81
CA ALA A 132 -1.28 3.04 -8.96
C ALA A 132 -2.76 2.65 -9.04
N LYS A 133 -3.66 3.62 -8.93
CA LYS A 133 -5.11 3.41 -9.09
C LYS A 133 -5.47 2.85 -10.47
N GLN A 134 -4.87 3.39 -11.53
CA GLN A 134 -5.06 2.88 -12.89
C GLN A 134 -4.57 1.44 -13.05
N GLN A 135 -3.43 1.07 -12.46
CA GLN A 135 -2.92 -0.29 -12.49
C GLN A 135 -3.83 -1.27 -11.74
N MET A 136 -4.37 -0.88 -10.58
CA MET A 136 -5.33 -1.70 -9.85
C MET A 136 -6.60 -1.94 -10.67
N MET A 137 -7.18 -0.88 -11.25
CA MET A 137 -8.33 -1.02 -12.15
C MET A 137 -8.00 -1.90 -13.35
N LYS A 138 -6.82 -1.76 -13.94
CA LYS A 138 -6.38 -2.61 -15.06
C LYS A 138 -6.36 -4.09 -14.68
N VAL A 139 -5.77 -4.45 -13.54
CA VAL A 139 -5.73 -5.84 -13.05
C VAL A 139 -7.15 -6.37 -12.87
N LEU A 140 -8.01 -5.62 -12.18
CA LEU A 140 -9.41 -6.02 -11.98
C LEU A 140 -10.14 -6.29 -13.31
N ILE A 141 -9.94 -5.39 -14.29
CA ILE A 141 -10.54 -5.49 -15.61
C ILE A 141 -10.01 -6.73 -16.35
N GLU A 142 -8.70 -7.01 -16.30
CA GLU A 142 -8.10 -8.18 -16.94
C GLU A 142 -8.65 -9.50 -16.38
N HIS A 143 -8.79 -9.61 -15.06
CA HIS A 143 -9.41 -10.77 -14.42
C HIS A 143 -10.89 -10.89 -14.80
N TYR A 144 -11.69 -9.81 -14.73
CA TYR A 144 -13.10 -9.83 -15.13
C TYR A 144 -13.28 -10.30 -16.57
N GLN A 145 -12.47 -9.75 -17.48
CA GLN A 145 -12.56 -10.06 -18.91
C GLN A 145 -12.21 -11.51 -19.18
N THR A 146 -11.20 -12.05 -18.50
CA THR A 146 -10.82 -13.46 -18.61
C THR A 146 -11.89 -14.37 -18.02
N PHE A 147 -12.41 -14.06 -16.84
CA PHE A 147 -13.41 -14.89 -16.17
C PHE A 147 -14.74 -14.95 -16.94
N TYR A 148 -15.25 -13.80 -17.41
CA TYR A 148 -16.53 -13.72 -18.11
C TYR A 148 -16.43 -13.83 -19.63
N GLN A 149 -15.22 -13.81 -20.19
CA GLN A 149 -14.96 -13.78 -21.62
C GLN A 149 -15.67 -12.61 -22.34
N LYS A 150 -15.74 -11.43 -21.70
CA LYS A 150 -16.39 -10.22 -22.24
C LYS A 150 -15.77 -8.94 -21.68
N LYS A 151 -15.84 -7.85 -22.43
CA LYS A 151 -15.45 -6.51 -21.95
C LYS A 151 -16.36 -6.04 -20.81
N ILE A 152 -15.79 -5.32 -19.86
CA ILE A 152 -16.51 -4.59 -18.81
C ILE A 152 -16.92 -3.20 -19.32
N SER A 153 -18.07 -2.70 -18.89
CA SER A 153 -18.50 -1.33 -19.14
C SER A 153 -18.34 -0.48 -17.89
N SER A 154 -17.80 0.73 -18.05
CA SER A 154 -17.65 1.73 -16.99
C SER A 154 -18.98 2.17 -16.36
N ASN A 155 -20.09 1.98 -17.08
CA ASN A 155 -21.42 2.35 -16.59
C ASN A 155 -22.02 1.35 -15.59
N THR A 156 -21.39 0.17 -15.42
CA THR A 156 -21.89 -0.87 -14.52
C THR A 156 -21.71 -0.50 -13.04
N ASP A 157 -22.66 -0.94 -12.22
CA ASP A 157 -22.62 -0.86 -10.76
C ASP A 157 -21.29 -1.45 -10.20
N PHE A 158 -20.84 -2.58 -10.75
CA PHE A 158 -19.55 -3.20 -10.39
C PHE A 158 -18.34 -2.28 -10.65
N TYR A 159 -18.23 -1.68 -11.85
CA TYR A 159 -17.11 -0.79 -12.16
C TYR A 159 -17.10 0.45 -11.26
N LYS A 160 -18.28 1.05 -11.03
CA LYS A 160 -18.44 2.23 -10.17
C LYS A 160 -18.08 1.94 -8.72
N SER A 161 -18.53 0.81 -8.18
CA SER A 161 -18.13 0.35 -6.85
C SER A 161 -16.63 0.10 -6.74
N ALA A 162 -16.03 -0.56 -7.74
CA ALA A 162 -14.59 -0.85 -7.73
C ALA A 162 -13.76 0.44 -7.72
N SER A 163 -14.10 1.40 -8.60
CA SER A 163 -13.45 2.72 -8.63
C SER A 163 -13.59 3.43 -7.28
N PHE A 164 -14.81 3.45 -6.73
CA PHE A 164 -15.08 4.09 -5.45
C PHE A 164 -14.27 3.48 -4.30
N ILE A 165 -14.17 2.15 -4.22
CA ILE A 165 -13.37 1.48 -3.19
C ILE A 165 -11.89 1.83 -3.35
N ILE A 166 -11.35 1.73 -4.57
CA ILE A 166 -9.94 2.09 -4.85
C ILE A 166 -9.67 3.55 -4.47
N ASP A 167 -10.61 4.46 -4.75
CA ASP A 167 -10.46 5.86 -4.41
C ASP A 167 -10.45 6.15 -2.91
N ASN A 168 -11.20 5.36 -2.13
CA ASN A 168 -11.28 5.47 -0.67
C ASN A 168 -10.17 4.70 0.07
N ASN A 169 -9.53 3.73 -0.59
CA ASN A 169 -8.51 2.88 0.02
C ASN A 169 -7.08 3.24 -0.39
N ILE A 170 -6.90 3.83 -1.57
CA ILE A 170 -5.58 4.26 -2.07
C ILE A 170 -5.57 5.78 -2.08
N VAL A 171 -4.89 6.37 -1.10
CA VAL A 171 -5.09 7.79 -0.75
C VAL A 171 -3.80 8.59 -0.85
N GLN A 172 -3.95 9.88 -1.14
CA GLN A 172 -2.83 10.81 -1.16
C GLN A 172 -2.45 11.20 0.27
N GLY A 173 -1.17 11.15 0.59
CA GLY A 173 -0.64 11.80 1.78
C GLY A 173 0.76 11.37 2.17
N ASN A 174 1.28 12.04 3.19
CA ASN A 174 2.56 11.75 3.80
C ASN A 174 2.35 10.83 5.00
N THR A 175 2.77 9.58 4.87
CA THR A 175 2.68 8.57 5.93
C THR A 175 3.33 9.01 7.23
N LEU A 176 4.46 9.74 7.19
CA LEU A 176 5.18 10.13 8.39
C LEU A 176 4.53 11.30 9.14
N THR A 177 3.89 12.23 8.43
CA THR A 177 3.19 13.38 9.04
C THR A 177 1.70 13.15 9.22
N TYR A 178 1.17 12.11 8.58
CA TYR A 178 -0.25 11.73 8.56
C TYR A 178 -1.16 12.70 7.82
N LEU A 179 -0.59 13.61 7.02
CA LEU A 179 -1.31 14.69 6.36
C LEU A 179 -1.30 14.52 4.84
N ASN A 180 -2.37 14.92 4.19
CA ASN A 180 -2.43 15.08 2.73
C ASN A 180 -1.95 16.48 2.30
N ASP A 181 -1.92 16.74 0.99
CA ASP A 181 -1.48 18.02 0.42
C ASP A 181 -2.37 19.22 0.78
N SER A 182 -3.55 18.96 1.35
CA SER A 182 -4.47 19.98 1.86
C SER A 182 -4.36 20.15 3.39
N ASP A 183 -3.29 19.65 4.01
CA ASP A 183 -3.04 19.67 5.46
C ASP A 183 -4.14 18.98 6.30
N ASN A 184 -4.93 18.10 5.67
CA ASN A 184 -5.93 17.29 6.37
C ASN A 184 -5.35 15.92 6.73
N LEU A 185 -5.85 15.32 7.81
CA LEU A 185 -5.46 13.96 8.18
C LEU A 185 -5.82 12.96 7.08
N ILE A 186 -4.93 12.00 6.84
CA ILE A 186 -5.18 10.90 5.91
C ILE A 186 -6.37 10.09 6.42
N MET A 187 -7.42 10.01 5.61
CA MET A 187 -8.66 9.29 5.90
C MET A 187 -8.72 7.99 5.12
N PHE A 188 -9.14 6.91 5.78
CA PHE A 188 -9.44 5.62 5.19
C PHE A 188 -10.88 5.21 5.47
N SER A 189 -11.35 4.22 4.71
CA SER A 189 -12.61 3.53 4.96
C SER A 189 -12.35 2.08 5.35
N LYS A 190 -12.80 1.66 6.53
CA LYS A 190 -12.96 0.26 6.89
C LYS A 190 -14.28 -0.24 6.31
N TRP A 191 -14.25 -1.42 5.73
CA TRP A 191 -15.44 -2.03 5.12
C TRP A 191 -15.80 -3.28 5.91
N GLU A 192 -17.01 -3.33 6.45
CA GLU A 192 -17.47 -4.47 7.23
C GLU A 192 -18.71 -5.09 6.60
N ARG A 193 -18.72 -6.42 6.55
CA ARG A 193 -19.88 -7.16 6.09
C ARG A 193 -20.94 -7.19 7.18
N VAL A 194 -22.12 -6.66 6.89
CA VAL A 194 -23.30 -6.71 7.75
C VAL A 194 -24.40 -7.42 6.97
N SER A 195 -24.58 -8.72 7.23
CA SER A 195 -25.44 -9.59 6.41
C SER A 195 -25.00 -9.61 4.93
N ASP A 196 -25.82 -9.08 4.04
CA ASP A 196 -25.67 -8.95 2.59
C ASP A 196 -25.31 -7.52 2.16
N GLU A 197 -25.10 -6.64 3.13
CA GLU A 197 -24.74 -5.25 2.94
C GLU A 197 -23.36 -4.93 3.54
N VAL A 198 -22.90 -3.71 3.27
CA VAL A 198 -21.60 -3.20 3.68
C VAL A 198 -21.81 -1.97 4.55
N SER A 199 -21.05 -1.94 5.63
CA SER A 199 -20.82 -0.79 6.49
C SER A 199 -19.49 -0.13 6.09
N GLN A 200 -19.50 1.16 5.73
CA GLN A 200 -18.29 1.93 5.47
C GLN A 200 -17.99 2.82 6.67
N LEU A 201 -16.94 2.50 7.41
CA LEU A 201 -16.55 3.22 8.63
C LEU A 201 -15.26 4.01 8.39
N GLN A 202 -15.33 5.33 8.49
CA GLN A 202 -14.17 6.19 8.29
C GLN A 202 -13.28 6.27 9.53
N PHE A 203 -11.97 6.33 9.31
CA PHE A 203 -10.97 6.55 10.35
C PHE A 203 -9.75 7.30 9.80
N THR A 204 -9.00 7.97 10.67
CA THR A 204 -7.73 8.61 10.29
C THR A 204 -6.58 7.61 10.42
N TYR A 205 -5.62 7.60 9.50
CA TYR A 205 -4.41 6.76 9.65
C TYR A 205 -3.69 7.05 10.99
N LYS A 206 -3.71 8.31 11.43
CA LYS A 206 -3.09 8.75 12.68
C LYS A 206 -3.73 8.12 13.93
N SER A 207 -5.02 7.76 13.91
CA SER A 207 -5.68 7.12 15.06
C SER A 207 -5.19 5.69 15.30
N LEU A 208 -4.55 5.05 14.30
CA LEU A 208 -3.98 3.70 14.42
C LEU A 208 -2.63 3.65 15.14
N LEU A 209 -1.97 4.79 15.32
CA LEU A 209 -0.57 4.89 15.78
C LEU A 209 -0.42 5.20 17.28
N ARG A 210 -1.51 5.19 18.04
CA ARG A 210 -1.51 5.49 19.48
C ARG A 210 -1.92 4.28 20.31
N ASP A 211 -1.29 4.13 21.46
CA ASP A 211 -1.76 3.25 22.53
C ASP A 211 -2.99 3.85 23.23
N GLU A 212 -3.78 2.98 23.85
CA GLU A 212 -5.21 3.07 24.14
C GLU A 212 -5.70 4.29 24.94
N GLU A 213 -4.83 5.02 25.64
CA GLU A 213 -5.28 6.08 26.56
C GLU A 213 -5.66 7.42 25.89
N ASN A 214 -5.22 7.70 24.66
CA ASN A 214 -5.31 9.06 24.07
C ASN A 214 -5.83 9.11 22.62
N GLN A 215 -6.79 8.24 22.26
CA GLN A 215 -7.47 8.34 20.96
C GLN A 215 -8.40 9.57 20.86
N LEU A 216 -9.01 10.03 21.97
CA LEU A 216 -9.80 11.27 22.00
C LEU A 216 -8.94 12.55 21.95
N ASP A 217 -7.77 12.53 22.60
CA ASP A 217 -6.88 13.69 22.84
C ASP A 217 -6.32 14.34 21.56
N LEU A 218 -6.40 13.64 20.43
CA LEU A 218 -5.88 14.14 19.16
C LEU A 218 -6.86 15.07 18.42
N PHE A 219 -8.15 14.93 18.69
CA PHE A 219 -9.16 15.80 18.13
C PHE A 219 -9.15 17.16 18.87
N GLU A 220 -8.82 17.14 20.17
CA GLU A 220 -8.61 18.33 21.01
C GLU A 220 -7.44 19.21 20.54
N SER A 221 -6.31 18.60 20.14
CA SER A 221 -5.08 19.36 19.91
C SER A 221 -4.92 19.96 18.51
N SER A 222 -5.70 19.54 17.50
CA SER A 222 -5.57 20.00 16.11
C SER A 222 -6.57 21.08 15.70
N GLY A 223 -7.53 21.41 16.58
CA GLY A 223 -8.64 22.31 16.23
C GLY A 223 -9.58 21.75 15.15
N GLN A 224 -9.44 20.46 14.79
CA GLN A 224 -10.33 19.77 13.84
C GLN A 224 -11.53 19.09 14.53
N LEU A 225 -11.70 19.27 15.86
CA LEU A 225 -12.90 18.86 16.60
C LEU A 225 -14.17 19.38 15.96
N SER A 226 -14.23 20.63 15.51
CA SER A 226 -15.48 21.14 14.92
C SER A 226 -15.89 20.32 13.70
N LEU A 227 -14.93 19.93 12.84
CA LEU A 227 -15.23 19.15 11.64
C LEU A 227 -15.63 17.71 11.97
N LEU A 228 -15.04 17.09 12.99
CA LEU A 228 -15.38 15.72 13.34
C LEU A 228 -16.60 15.62 14.25
N ASP A 229 -16.83 16.57 15.16
CA ASP A 229 -18.05 16.66 15.96
C ASP A 229 -19.24 17.02 15.05
N ASP A 230 -19.06 17.94 14.08
CA ASP A 230 -20.08 18.21 13.06
C ASP A 230 -20.34 16.93 12.22
N LEU A 231 -19.31 16.17 11.83
CA LEU A 231 -19.47 14.89 11.12
C LEU A 231 -20.09 13.79 12.01
N MET A 232 -19.75 13.71 13.29
CA MET A 232 -20.24 12.71 14.22
C MET A 232 -21.66 13.01 14.70
N GLU A 233 -22.05 14.28 14.80
CA GLU A 233 -23.42 14.73 15.06
C GLU A 233 -24.31 14.61 13.82
N GLU A 234 -23.78 14.81 12.60
CA GLU A 234 -24.55 14.66 11.35
C GLU A 234 -24.69 13.20 10.85
N MET A 235 -23.78 12.29 11.17
CA MET A 235 -23.74 10.91 10.61
C MET A 235 -24.43 9.85 11.48
N SER A 236 -25.62 10.18 12.00
CA SER A 236 -26.35 9.34 12.97
C SER A 236 -26.90 8.02 12.41
N ASP A 237 -26.91 7.80 11.10
CA ASP A 237 -27.33 6.54 10.48
C ASP A 237 -26.25 6.03 9.53
N ASN A 238 -25.38 5.13 10.00
CA ASN A 238 -24.51 4.36 9.12
C ASN A 238 -25.38 3.50 8.19
N LYS A 239 -25.63 4.02 6.99
CA LYS A 239 -26.53 3.39 6.03
C LYS A 239 -25.83 2.20 5.40
N PHE A 240 -26.36 1.01 5.64
CA PHE A 240 -25.89 -0.20 4.99
C PHE A 240 -26.28 -0.19 3.50
N VAL A 241 -25.34 -0.58 2.64
CA VAL A 241 -25.55 -0.65 1.19
C VAL A 241 -24.96 -1.93 0.63
N LYS A 242 -25.58 -2.46 -0.42
CA LYS A 242 -24.99 -3.59 -1.16
C LYS A 242 -23.62 -3.19 -1.72
N ILE A 243 -22.64 -4.10 -1.62
CA ILE A 243 -21.26 -3.82 -2.06
C ILE A 243 -21.18 -3.38 -3.54
N ASN A 244 -22.03 -3.93 -4.40
CA ASN A 244 -22.13 -3.56 -5.81
C ASN A 244 -22.70 -2.14 -6.05
N LYS A 245 -23.20 -1.48 -5.00
CA LYS A 245 -23.74 -0.12 -5.05
C LYS A 245 -23.13 0.77 -3.97
N VAL A 246 -21.96 0.40 -3.44
CA VAL A 246 -21.34 1.09 -2.29
C VAL A 246 -21.05 2.58 -2.56
N TYR A 247 -20.83 2.94 -3.82
CA TYR A 247 -20.72 4.33 -4.28
C TYR A 247 -22.00 5.17 -4.08
N LYS A 248 -23.12 4.58 -3.66
CA LYS A 248 -24.38 5.26 -3.35
C LYS A 248 -24.53 5.66 -1.87
N GLY A 249 -23.48 5.47 -1.07
CA GLY A 249 -23.29 6.14 0.23
C GLY A 249 -23.47 5.23 1.44
N GLY A 250 -23.51 5.89 2.61
CA GLY A 250 -23.53 5.27 3.93
C GLY A 250 -22.16 5.27 4.56
N VAL A 251 -21.76 6.41 5.11
CA VAL A 251 -20.50 6.54 5.81
C VAL A 251 -20.83 6.66 7.30
N GLY A 252 -20.19 5.83 8.11
CA GLY A 252 -20.15 5.97 9.56
C GLY A 252 -18.74 6.31 10.04
N VAL A 253 -18.58 6.45 11.34
CA VAL A 253 -17.28 6.67 11.99
C VAL A 253 -16.84 5.39 12.68
N MET A 254 -15.60 4.96 12.46
CA MET A 254 -15.02 3.80 13.12
C MET A 254 -14.79 4.09 14.61
N LYS A 255 -15.36 3.25 15.47
CA LYS A 255 -15.20 3.34 16.93
C LYS A 255 -14.26 2.28 17.49
N ASP A 256 -14.05 1.19 16.74
CA ASP A 256 -13.27 0.04 17.18
C ASP A 256 -11.79 0.14 16.78
N LYS A 257 -10.94 -0.56 17.53
CA LYS A 257 -9.52 -0.73 17.21
C LYS A 257 -9.38 -1.48 15.88
N PHE A 258 -8.52 -0.97 15.01
CA PHE A 258 -8.22 -1.58 13.72
C PHE A 258 -6.72 -1.67 13.51
N LYS A 259 -6.29 -2.76 12.88
CA LYS A 259 -4.91 -3.02 12.45
C LYS A 259 -4.97 -3.79 11.14
N PHE A 260 -3.99 -3.57 10.27
CA PHE A 260 -3.88 -4.28 9.01
C PHE A 260 -3.24 -5.65 9.23
N ASP A 261 -3.76 -6.71 8.61
CA ASP A 261 -3.16 -8.04 8.73
C ASP A 261 -1.71 -8.04 8.26
N VAL A 262 -1.42 -7.36 7.14
CA VAL A 262 -0.08 -7.27 6.57
C VAL A 262 0.27 -5.81 6.21
N VAL A 263 1.47 -5.36 6.62
CA VAL A 263 2.07 -4.11 6.12
C VAL A 263 3.31 -4.44 5.29
N ILE A 264 3.32 -4.07 4.01
CA ILE A 264 4.35 -4.48 3.05
C ILE A 264 4.69 -3.36 2.07
N GLY A 265 5.95 -3.24 1.67
CA GLY A 265 6.32 -2.26 0.65
C GLY A 265 7.80 -1.89 0.63
N ASN A 266 8.12 -0.93 -0.24
CA ASN A 266 9.44 -0.33 -0.39
C ASN A 266 9.40 1.15 0.02
N PRO A 267 9.62 1.49 1.31
CA PRO A 267 9.59 2.86 1.79
C PRO A 267 10.67 3.73 1.18
N PRO A 268 10.47 5.06 1.08
CA PRO A 268 11.53 5.97 0.68
C PRO A 268 12.69 5.93 1.67
N TYR A 269 13.92 5.99 1.16
CA TYR A 269 15.11 5.79 2.00
C TYR A 269 15.57 7.06 2.72
N GLN A 270 15.33 8.22 2.10
CA GLN A 270 15.82 9.50 2.58
C GLN A 270 14.91 10.66 2.16
N GLU A 271 15.02 11.76 2.91
CA GLU A 271 14.39 13.04 2.62
C GLU A 271 15.45 14.16 2.57
N GLU A 272 15.32 15.09 1.62
CA GLU A 272 16.13 16.31 1.60
C GLU A 272 15.67 17.28 2.72
N THR A 273 16.57 17.64 3.63
CA THR A 273 16.25 18.62 4.67
C THR A 273 16.29 20.05 4.12
N GLN A 274 15.32 20.89 4.52
CA GLN A 274 15.38 22.33 4.27
C GLN A 274 16.51 22.94 5.14
N GLY A 275 17.64 23.33 4.53
CA GLY A 275 18.78 23.89 5.27
C GLY A 275 20.08 24.03 4.49
N LYS A 276 21.14 24.48 5.18
CA LYS A 276 22.48 24.76 4.63
C LYS A 276 22.98 23.61 3.76
N LYS A 277 23.38 23.93 2.53
CA LYS A 277 24.18 23.04 1.67
C LYS A 277 25.43 22.59 2.44
N THR A 278 25.83 21.33 2.27
CA THR A 278 27.12 20.84 2.74
C THR A 278 28.25 21.66 2.09
N LYS A 279 29.48 21.55 2.61
CA LYS A 279 30.65 22.24 2.04
C LYS A 279 30.84 21.98 0.53
N ASN A 280 30.25 20.90 0.01
CA ASN A 280 30.30 20.50 -1.40
C ASN A 280 29.04 20.89 -2.20
N GLY A 281 28.18 21.77 -1.67
CA GLY A 281 26.98 22.26 -2.37
C GLY A 281 25.78 21.31 -2.37
N GLN A 282 25.90 20.10 -1.80
CA GLN A 282 24.80 19.12 -1.71
C GLN A 282 23.86 19.46 -0.56
N LYS A 283 22.55 19.31 -0.76
CA LYS A 283 21.58 19.43 0.34
C LYS A 283 21.79 18.29 1.33
N ARG A 284 21.60 18.56 2.62
CA ARG A 284 21.73 17.55 3.67
C ARG A 284 20.52 16.59 3.58
N VAL A 285 20.80 15.29 3.54
CA VAL A 285 19.76 14.23 3.53
C VAL A 285 19.63 13.59 4.92
N LYS A 286 18.41 13.16 5.27
CA LYS A 286 18.09 12.41 6.48
C LYS A 286 17.52 11.06 6.07
N SER A 287 17.99 9.96 6.67
CA SER A 287 17.37 8.64 6.48
C SER A 287 15.98 8.64 7.14
N ILE A 288 14.98 8.10 6.44
CA ILE A 288 13.58 8.06 6.91
C ILE A 288 12.96 6.66 6.88
N PHE A 289 13.57 5.66 6.21
CA PHE A 289 13.03 4.30 6.13
C PHE A 289 12.77 3.66 7.51
N GLN A 290 13.58 3.99 8.51
CA GLN A 290 13.42 3.46 9.86
C GLN A 290 12.11 3.92 10.52
N LEU A 291 11.62 5.11 10.16
CA LEU A 291 10.37 5.65 10.67
C LEU A 291 9.16 4.91 10.06
N PHE A 292 9.27 4.51 8.80
CA PHE A 292 8.26 3.65 8.17
C PHE A 292 8.19 2.27 8.82
N GLN A 293 9.34 1.68 9.15
CA GLN A 293 9.41 0.40 9.87
C GLN A 293 8.77 0.51 11.26
N GLU A 294 9.09 1.55 12.02
CA GLU A 294 8.51 1.79 13.36
C GLU A 294 6.99 2.01 13.29
N GLN A 295 6.47 2.75 12.30
CA GLN A 295 5.03 2.92 12.12
C GLN A 295 4.32 1.64 11.63
N ALA A 296 4.94 0.89 10.72
CA ALA A 296 4.40 -0.37 10.23
C ALA A 296 4.15 -1.35 11.38
N GLU A 297 5.06 -1.42 12.35
CA GLU A 297 4.93 -2.28 13.54
C GLU A 297 3.76 -1.87 14.45
N LEU A 298 3.40 -0.59 14.50
CA LEU A 298 2.26 -0.11 15.29
C LEU A 298 0.93 -0.49 14.65
N VAL A 299 0.83 -0.41 13.32
CA VAL A 299 -0.44 -0.62 12.58
C VAL A 299 -0.63 -2.03 12.06
N ALA A 300 0.42 -2.86 12.03
CA ALA A 300 0.34 -4.27 11.65
C ALA A 300 -0.23 -5.12 12.79
N LYS A 301 -1.10 -6.07 12.42
CA LYS A 301 -1.65 -7.10 13.28
C LYS A 301 -0.82 -8.37 13.24
N ASP A 302 -0.49 -8.86 12.04
CA ASP A 302 0.18 -10.17 11.90
C ASP A 302 1.58 -10.04 11.31
N MET A 303 1.76 -9.36 10.18
CA MET A 303 3.05 -9.34 9.48
C MET A 303 3.49 -7.93 9.06
N THR A 304 4.79 -7.67 9.17
CA THR A 304 5.45 -6.59 8.40
C THR A 304 6.49 -7.18 7.47
N SER A 305 6.62 -6.64 6.26
CA SER A 305 7.68 -7.02 5.30
C SER A 305 8.13 -5.79 4.51
N LEU A 306 9.24 -5.17 4.91
CA LEU A 306 9.73 -3.94 4.28
C LEU A 306 11.14 -4.13 3.69
N ILE A 307 11.39 -3.47 2.56
CA ILE A 307 12.69 -3.47 1.87
C ILE A 307 13.35 -2.08 1.97
N TYR A 308 14.58 -2.01 2.49
CA TYR A 308 15.32 -0.75 2.66
C TYR A 308 16.82 -0.99 2.82
N PRO A 309 17.68 0.07 2.79
CA PRO A 309 19.12 -0.07 2.93
C PRO A 309 19.54 -0.77 4.23
N GLY A 310 20.42 -1.78 4.11
CA GLY A 310 20.73 -2.71 5.21
C GLY A 310 21.95 -2.37 6.08
N GLY A 311 23.07 -2.02 5.44
CA GLY A 311 24.39 -2.08 6.07
C GLY A 311 24.52 -1.23 7.33
N ARG A 312 24.10 0.04 7.29
CA ARG A 312 24.25 0.95 8.44
C ARG A 312 23.50 0.49 9.67
N TRP A 313 22.24 0.11 9.57
CA TRP A 313 21.46 -0.29 10.74
C TRP A 313 21.83 -1.69 11.25
N ILE A 314 22.13 -2.64 10.36
CA ILE A 314 22.60 -3.99 10.75
C ILE A 314 23.91 -3.87 11.54
N HIS A 315 24.85 -3.06 11.06
CA HIS A 315 26.14 -2.81 11.75
C HIS A 315 26.05 -1.73 12.84
N GLN A 316 24.86 -1.23 13.15
CA GLN A 316 24.61 -0.23 14.20
C GLN A 316 25.50 1.03 14.06
N SER A 317 25.76 1.45 12.82
CA SER A 317 26.66 2.52 12.46
C SER A 317 25.95 3.67 11.75
N GLY A 318 26.46 4.88 11.94
CA GLY A 318 25.87 6.09 11.37
C GLY A 318 24.77 6.70 12.23
N LYS A 319 24.49 7.98 11.99
CA LYS A 319 23.59 8.78 12.83
C LYS A 319 22.17 8.22 12.82
N GLY A 320 21.64 7.92 14.01
CA GLY A 320 20.28 7.42 14.22
C GLY A 320 20.10 5.92 13.99
N MET A 321 21.13 5.21 13.52
CA MET A 321 21.04 3.79 13.15
C MET A 321 21.50 2.85 14.26
N THR A 322 22.33 3.32 15.19
CA THR A 322 22.82 2.49 16.31
C THR A 322 21.68 1.98 17.20
N SER A 323 20.83 2.89 17.71
CA SER A 323 19.73 2.51 18.59
C SER A 323 18.62 1.78 17.85
N PHE A 324 18.28 2.22 16.64
CA PHE A 324 17.33 1.54 15.77
C PHE A 324 17.79 0.10 15.47
N GLY A 325 19.03 -0.08 15.01
CA GLY A 325 19.56 -1.39 14.70
C GLY A 325 19.66 -2.32 15.90
N LEU A 326 20.06 -1.80 17.06
CA LEU A 326 20.07 -2.56 18.30
C LEU A 326 18.67 -3.04 18.70
N ARG A 327 17.63 -2.18 18.55
CA ARG A 327 16.24 -2.59 18.81
C ARG A 327 15.75 -3.63 17.81
N GLN A 328 15.92 -3.37 16.51
CA GLN A 328 15.41 -4.26 15.47
C GLN A 328 16.01 -5.66 15.52
N ILE A 329 17.33 -5.77 15.73
CA ILE A 329 18.01 -7.08 15.73
C ILE A 329 17.68 -7.93 16.96
N ASN A 330 17.25 -7.30 18.05
CA ASN A 330 16.88 -7.96 19.30
C ASN A 330 15.36 -8.04 19.50
N ASP A 331 14.56 -7.60 18.52
CA ASP A 331 13.11 -7.71 18.59
C ASP A 331 12.70 -9.17 18.40
N ASN A 332 11.88 -9.69 19.31
CA ASN A 332 11.35 -11.06 19.21
C ASN A 332 10.45 -11.22 17.98
N HIS A 333 9.78 -10.16 17.53
CA HIS A 333 8.96 -10.20 16.32
C HIS A 333 9.80 -10.33 15.05
N LEU A 334 11.11 -10.03 15.08
CA LEU A 334 11.97 -10.25 13.93
C LEU A 334 11.98 -11.75 13.61
N LYS A 335 11.49 -12.07 12.41
CA LYS A 335 11.35 -13.46 11.94
C LYS A 335 12.42 -13.80 10.92
N LYS A 336 12.63 -12.91 9.96
CA LYS A 336 13.59 -13.12 8.87
C LYS A 336 14.22 -11.81 8.44
N LEU A 337 15.53 -11.85 8.22
CA LEU A 337 16.31 -10.75 7.68
C LEU A 337 17.10 -11.27 6.48
N ILE A 338 16.77 -10.78 5.28
CA ILE A 338 17.47 -11.13 4.04
C ILE A 338 18.34 -9.93 3.66
N TYR A 339 19.65 -10.13 3.50
CA TYR A 339 20.58 -9.06 3.18
C TYR A 339 21.34 -9.32 1.88
N TYR A 340 21.24 -8.35 0.97
CA TYR A 340 22.00 -8.25 -0.27
C TYR A 340 23.07 -7.17 -0.09
N PRO A 341 24.36 -7.51 0.07
CA PRO A 341 25.43 -6.53 0.27
C PRO A 341 25.65 -5.67 -0.99
N ASN A 342 25.34 -6.20 -2.17
CA ASN A 342 25.36 -5.45 -3.42
C ASN A 342 23.92 -5.10 -3.83
N SER A 343 23.56 -3.82 -3.72
CA SER A 343 22.25 -3.32 -4.10
C SER A 343 21.90 -3.54 -5.57
N ASN A 344 22.89 -3.62 -6.47
CA ASN A 344 22.65 -3.89 -7.89
C ASN A 344 22.13 -5.31 -8.17
N GLU A 345 22.21 -6.23 -7.20
CA GLU A 345 21.55 -7.54 -7.30
C GLU A 345 20.02 -7.42 -7.17
N VAL A 346 19.53 -6.30 -6.62
CA VAL A 346 18.11 -6.01 -6.46
C VAL A 346 17.67 -4.87 -7.39
N PHE A 347 18.34 -3.74 -7.32
CA PHE A 347 18.00 -2.52 -8.05
C PHE A 347 19.13 -2.16 -9.03
N ASP A 348 18.96 -2.44 -10.33
CA ASP A 348 19.98 -2.13 -11.34
C ASP A 348 20.31 -0.62 -11.33
N LYS A 349 21.61 -0.28 -11.20
CA LYS A 349 22.16 1.09 -11.30
C LYS A 349 21.65 2.09 -10.25
N VAL A 350 21.04 1.63 -9.17
CA VAL A 350 20.68 2.48 -8.03
C VAL A 350 21.84 2.41 -7.03
N GLY A 351 22.77 3.37 -7.10
CA GLY A 351 24.03 3.36 -6.34
C GLY A 351 23.87 3.45 -4.82
N ILE A 352 23.30 2.43 -4.20
CA ILE A 352 23.05 2.31 -2.76
C ILE A 352 24.22 1.54 -2.15
N ALA A 353 25.13 2.26 -1.51
CA ALA A 353 26.36 1.69 -0.94
C ALA A 353 26.11 0.74 0.24
N ASP A 354 24.99 0.90 0.95
CA ASP A 354 24.66 0.12 2.15
C ASP A 354 24.17 -1.31 1.86
N GLY A 355 24.03 -1.69 0.60
CA GLY A 355 23.26 -2.88 0.22
C GLY A 355 21.79 -2.74 0.59
N ILE A 356 21.03 -3.83 0.46
CA ILE A 356 19.58 -3.88 0.64
C ILE A 356 19.22 -4.98 1.63
N SER A 357 18.35 -4.67 2.58
CA SER A 357 17.74 -5.62 3.51
C SER A 357 16.24 -5.75 3.26
N ILE A 358 15.72 -6.97 3.36
CA ILE A 358 14.29 -7.26 3.52
C ILE A 358 14.09 -7.68 4.98
N VAL A 359 13.23 -6.96 5.68
CA VAL A 359 12.96 -7.17 7.11
C VAL A 359 11.54 -7.69 7.24
N VAL A 360 11.42 -8.95 7.65
CA VAL A 360 10.14 -9.61 7.87
C VAL A 360 9.95 -9.78 9.38
N LYS A 361 8.89 -9.18 9.91
CA LYS A 361 8.46 -9.39 11.29
C LYS A 361 7.11 -10.09 11.34
N ASP A 362 6.98 -10.99 12.29
CA ASP A 362 5.73 -11.63 12.70
C ASP A 362 5.36 -11.05 14.05
N MET A 363 4.29 -10.25 14.06
CA MET A 363 3.88 -9.44 15.20
C MET A 363 3.28 -10.28 16.33
N ASN A 364 3.06 -11.57 16.10
CA ASN A 364 2.62 -12.53 17.11
C ASN A 364 3.79 -13.39 17.64
N LYS A 365 5.00 -13.22 17.12
CA LYS A 365 6.18 -14.01 17.52
C LYS A 365 6.79 -13.48 18.81
N GLU A 366 6.79 -14.32 19.85
CA GLU A 366 7.34 -13.98 21.16
C GLU A 366 8.75 -14.55 21.42
N GLU A 367 9.16 -15.54 20.64
CA GLU A 367 10.44 -16.25 20.81
C GLU A 367 11.63 -15.43 20.30
N LYS A 368 12.81 -15.65 20.89
CA LYS A 368 14.06 -14.99 20.47
C LYS A 368 14.63 -15.63 19.20
N GLY A 369 15.42 -14.85 18.48
CA GLY A 369 16.16 -15.30 17.30
C GLY A 369 15.34 -15.17 16.01
N PHE A 370 16.03 -15.24 14.87
CA PHE A 370 15.44 -15.04 13.55
C PHE A 370 16.28 -15.75 12.49
N THR A 371 15.71 -15.95 11.30
CA THR A 371 16.46 -16.46 10.14
C THR A 371 17.21 -15.31 9.48
N TYR A 372 18.55 -15.40 9.42
CA TYR A 372 19.37 -14.49 8.64
C TYR A 372 19.74 -15.13 7.30
N GLU A 373 19.51 -14.43 6.19
CA GLU A 373 19.93 -14.87 4.86
C GLU A 373 20.89 -13.86 4.26
N TYR A 374 22.13 -14.28 3.98
CA TYR A 374 23.10 -13.45 3.28
C TYR A 374 23.17 -13.87 1.81
N ILE A 375 22.74 -13.00 0.89
CA ILE A 375 22.66 -13.28 -0.54
C ILE A 375 23.78 -12.55 -1.27
N ARG A 376 24.63 -13.26 -2.01
CA ARG A 376 25.67 -12.66 -2.86
C ARG A 376 25.84 -13.44 -4.14
N GLY A 377 25.86 -12.74 -5.28
CA GLY A 377 25.89 -13.38 -6.59
C GLY A 377 24.67 -14.27 -6.85
N GLY A 378 23.50 -13.87 -6.36
CA GLY A 378 22.26 -14.65 -6.48
C GLY A 378 22.19 -15.95 -5.68
N THR A 379 23.19 -16.23 -4.83
CA THR A 379 23.26 -17.46 -4.01
C THR A 379 23.14 -17.12 -2.53
N LYS A 380 22.35 -17.92 -1.78
CA LYS A 380 22.31 -17.86 -0.30
C LYS A 380 23.59 -18.48 0.27
N LEU A 381 24.39 -17.68 0.96
CA LEU A 381 25.68 -18.10 1.52
C LEU A 381 25.62 -18.50 3.00
N SER A 382 24.63 -17.99 3.73
CA SER A 382 24.32 -18.33 5.13
C SER A 382 22.84 -18.17 5.37
#